data_AF-A0A0E0GXE8-F1
#
_entry.id   AF-A0A0E0GXE8-F1
#
_cell.length_a   1.000
_cell.length_b   1.000
_cell.length_c   1.000
_cell.angle_alpha   90.00
_cell.angle_beta   90.00
_cell.angle_gamma   90.00
#
_symmetry.space_group_name_H-M   'P 1'
#
loop_
_entity.id
_entity.type
_entity.pdbx_description
1 polymer ?
#
loop_
_entity_poly.entity_id
_entity_poly.type
_entity_poly.pdbx_seq_one_letter_code
_entity_poly.pdbx_strand_id
1 'polypeptide(L)'
;MGDKKLTKLKVRGANDVEVKSVLRHEFKESVDQDNFKVKVDGSSLKVDVPGTVDVGKLYESLKKMSSSVKIESVVPDDLMAKMDRYKKDLQNMKKQKEAVESKQIKQEEGYKLLQQEQRKWKRDKENLNSKLEKKTKETKDAKEELKITKREKEYLNTKLETKREENKRLDEENKKLQREIKDLQEMQKSA
;
A
#
# COMPACT_ATOMS: atom_id res chain seq x y z
N MET A 1 54.47 -24.01 11.65
CA MET A 1 54.22 -23.78 10.22
C MET A 1 53.16 -22.70 10.13
N GLY A 2 53.46 -21.53 9.56
CA GLY A 2 52.47 -20.47 9.42
C GLY A 2 51.65 -20.60 8.14
N ASP A 3 50.64 -19.74 8.03
CA ASP A 3 49.58 -19.78 7.03
C ASP A 3 50.11 -19.33 5.67
N LYS A 4 50.32 -20.29 4.75
CA LYS A 4 50.86 -20.04 3.41
C LYS A 4 49.77 -19.55 2.46
N LYS A 5 49.90 -18.32 1.96
CA LYS A 5 48.89 -17.68 1.11
C LYS A 5 49.49 -16.97 -0.09
N LEU A 6 48.74 -16.94 -1.19
CA LEU A 6 48.99 -16.01 -2.29
C LEU A 6 48.87 -14.61 -1.73
N THR A 7 49.90 -13.79 -1.94
CA THR A 7 50.06 -12.53 -1.22
C THR A 7 50.53 -11.43 -2.16
N LYS A 8 49.93 -10.26 -2.01
CA LYS A 8 50.39 -9.01 -2.63
C LYS A 8 51.05 -8.15 -1.58
N LEU A 9 52.25 -7.68 -1.87
CA LEU A 9 52.98 -6.78 -1.00
C LEU A 9 53.13 -5.40 -1.66
N LYS A 10 53.14 -4.38 -0.82
CA LYS A 10 53.48 -3.01 -1.20
C LYS A 10 54.57 -2.51 -0.27
N VAL A 11 55.71 -2.12 -0.83
CA VAL A 11 56.89 -1.67 -0.09
C VAL A 11 57.42 -0.38 -0.69
N ARG A 12 57.95 0.51 0.14
CA ARG A 12 58.59 1.77 -0.26
C ARG A 12 60.06 1.74 0.13
N GLY A 13 60.94 2.31 -0.70
CA GLY A 13 62.37 2.41 -0.39
C GLY A 13 63.18 1.11 -0.56
N ALA A 14 62.60 0.11 -1.22
CA ALA A 14 63.29 -1.06 -1.75
C ALA A 14 63.25 -1.01 -3.28
N ASN A 15 64.18 -1.66 -3.97
CA ASN A 15 64.07 -1.91 -5.42
C ASN A 15 63.54 -3.32 -5.72
N ASP A 16 63.21 -3.61 -6.98
CA ASP A 16 62.65 -4.91 -7.36
C ASP A 16 63.66 -6.07 -7.16
N VAL A 17 64.95 -5.80 -7.36
CA VAL A 17 66.04 -6.78 -7.20
C VAL A 17 66.15 -7.24 -5.74
N GLU A 18 66.13 -6.30 -4.80
CA GLU A 18 66.20 -6.53 -3.36
C GLU A 18 65.01 -7.37 -2.88
N VAL A 19 63.80 -6.99 -3.28
CA VAL A 19 62.56 -7.70 -2.88
C VAL A 19 62.54 -9.11 -3.47
N LYS A 20 62.90 -9.27 -4.74
CA LYS A 20 63.02 -10.59 -5.37
C LYS A 20 64.13 -11.42 -4.70
N SER A 21 65.22 -10.81 -4.24
CA SER A 21 66.32 -11.52 -3.56
C SER A 21 65.85 -12.20 -2.28
N VAL A 22 65.11 -11.48 -1.43
CA VAL A 22 64.54 -12.06 -0.19
C VAL A 22 63.56 -13.17 -0.48
N LEU A 23 62.69 -12.97 -1.47
CA LEU A 23 61.71 -13.98 -1.87
C LEU A 23 62.40 -15.24 -2.42
N ARG A 24 63.48 -15.09 -3.18
CA ARG A 24 64.30 -16.19 -3.70
C ARG A 24 65.05 -16.94 -2.59
N HIS A 25 65.60 -16.24 -1.61
CA HIS A 25 66.39 -16.87 -0.55
C HIS A 25 65.51 -17.56 0.50
N GLU A 26 64.44 -16.92 0.94
CA GLU A 26 63.65 -17.42 2.08
C GLU A 26 62.44 -18.27 1.68
N PHE A 27 61.99 -18.17 0.43
CA PHE A 27 60.77 -18.83 -0.07
C PHE A 27 60.99 -19.59 -1.38
N LYS A 28 62.24 -20.01 -1.66
CA LYS A 28 62.67 -20.71 -2.89
C LYS A 28 61.76 -21.84 -3.34
N GLU A 29 61.21 -22.60 -2.40
CA GLU A 29 60.38 -23.79 -2.64
C GLU A 29 58.88 -23.48 -2.80
N SER A 30 58.45 -22.25 -2.48
CA SER A 30 57.03 -21.88 -2.45
C SER A 30 56.70 -20.72 -3.40
N VAL A 31 57.69 -20.20 -4.13
CA VAL A 31 57.56 -19.06 -5.04
C VAL A 31 58.17 -19.40 -6.40
N ASP A 32 57.39 -19.23 -7.46
CA ASP A 32 57.80 -19.41 -8.86
C ASP A 32 58.66 -18.23 -9.33
N GLN A 33 59.91 -18.53 -9.65
CA GLN A 33 60.96 -17.52 -9.80
C GLN A 33 60.88 -16.72 -11.09
N ASP A 34 60.18 -17.26 -12.10
CA ASP A 34 60.10 -16.65 -13.43
C ASP A 34 58.87 -15.74 -13.57
N ASN A 35 57.92 -15.83 -12.64
CA ASN A 35 56.58 -15.21 -12.75
C ASN A 35 56.34 -13.99 -11.84
N PHE A 36 57.40 -13.31 -11.37
CA PHE A 36 57.25 -12.11 -10.55
C PHE A 36 56.63 -10.95 -11.33
N LYS A 37 55.45 -10.49 -10.90
CA LYS A 37 54.84 -9.27 -11.42
C LYS A 37 55.08 -8.13 -10.45
N VAL A 38 55.94 -7.21 -10.89
CA VAL A 38 56.29 -6.00 -10.15
C VAL A 38 55.72 -4.79 -10.88
N LYS A 39 55.03 -3.91 -10.16
CA LYS A 39 54.52 -2.64 -10.68
C LYS A 39 54.99 -1.50 -9.79
N VAL A 40 55.46 -0.43 -10.40
CA VAL A 40 55.77 0.82 -9.70
C VAL A 40 54.47 1.59 -9.47
N ASP A 41 54.25 2.03 -8.23
CA ASP A 41 53.07 2.76 -7.76
C ASP A 41 53.53 4.02 -7.00
N GLY A 42 53.90 5.06 -7.75
CA GLY A 42 54.53 6.25 -7.20
C GLY A 42 55.93 5.94 -6.64
N SER A 43 56.17 6.26 -5.37
CA SER A 43 57.42 5.93 -4.66
C SER A 43 57.46 4.51 -4.09
N SER A 44 56.41 3.72 -4.30
CA SER A 44 56.27 2.36 -3.78
C SER A 44 56.32 1.33 -4.91
N LEU A 45 56.72 0.11 -4.57
CA LEU A 45 56.66 -1.07 -5.40
C LEU A 45 55.55 -1.99 -4.92
N LYS A 46 54.65 -2.34 -5.84
CA LYS A 46 53.66 -3.41 -5.66
C LYS A 46 54.21 -4.68 -6.29
N VAL A 47 54.26 -5.76 -5.51
CA VAL A 47 54.72 -7.06 -5.99
C VAL A 47 53.63 -8.09 -5.73
N ASP A 48 53.20 -8.76 -6.80
CA ASP A 48 52.44 -10.00 -6.69
C ASP A 48 53.44 -11.12 -6.44
N VAL A 49 53.38 -11.76 -5.27
CA VAL A 49 54.26 -12.89 -4.95
C VAL A 49 53.73 -14.12 -5.69
N PRO A 50 54.50 -14.69 -6.64
CA PRO A 50 54.02 -15.80 -7.44
C PRO A 50 54.12 -17.11 -6.65
N GLY A 51 53.15 -17.39 -5.79
CA GLY A 51 53.10 -18.60 -4.97
C GLY A 51 52.60 -18.36 -3.55
N THR A 52 52.48 -19.42 -2.75
CA THR A 52 51.95 -19.33 -1.39
C THR A 52 53.07 -19.13 -0.38
N VAL A 53 53.03 -18.00 0.34
CA VAL A 53 54.05 -17.64 1.31
C VAL A 53 53.44 -17.48 2.69
N ASP A 54 54.20 -17.88 3.71
CA ASP A 54 53.85 -17.59 5.10
C ASP A 54 53.89 -16.07 5.29
N VAL A 55 52.73 -15.47 5.50
CA VAL A 55 52.56 -14.01 5.56
C VAL A 55 53.37 -13.39 6.70
N GLY A 56 53.41 -14.06 7.86
CA GLY A 56 54.13 -13.60 9.04
C GLY A 56 55.64 -13.68 8.82
N LYS A 57 56.11 -14.79 8.24
CA LYS A 57 57.52 -14.92 7.87
C LYS A 57 57.91 -13.87 6.82
N LEU A 58 57.10 -13.70 5.77
CA LEU A 58 57.37 -12.73 4.71
C LEU A 58 57.53 -11.31 5.26
N TYR A 59 56.64 -10.90 6.16
CA TYR A 59 56.72 -9.59 6.81
C TYR A 59 58.04 -9.42 7.58
N GLU A 60 58.43 -10.40 8.39
CA GLU A 60 59.67 -10.36 9.15
C GLU A 60 60.93 -10.39 8.26
N SER A 61 60.94 -11.18 7.19
CA SER A 61 62.06 -11.23 6.23
C SER A 61 62.24 -9.88 5.53
N LEU A 62 61.14 -9.26 5.07
CA LEU A 62 61.17 -7.94 4.43
C LEU A 62 61.63 -6.84 5.41
N LYS A 63 61.24 -6.93 6.68
CA LYS A 63 61.64 -5.99 7.72
C LYS A 63 63.15 -6.02 8.00
N LYS A 64 63.81 -7.16 7.76
CA LYS A 64 65.25 -7.35 7.98
C LYS A 64 66.15 -6.92 6.81
N MET A 65 65.57 -6.54 5.66
CA MET A 65 66.32 -6.22 4.44
C MET A 65 67.21 -4.99 4.58
N SER A 66 66.62 -3.85 4.90
CA SER A 66 67.32 -2.58 5.07
C SER A 66 66.44 -1.65 5.92
N SER A 67 67.08 -0.81 6.73
CA SER A 67 66.41 0.19 7.57
C SER A 67 65.64 1.24 6.75
N SER A 68 65.91 1.37 5.45
CA SER A 68 65.22 2.28 4.52
C SER A 68 63.92 1.71 3.94
N VAL A 69 63.65 0.41 4.12
CA VAL A 69 62.47 -0.27 3.55
C VAL A 69 61.27 -0.12 4.46
N LYS A 70 60.20 0.47 3.94
CA LYS A 70 58.91 0.57 4.63
C LYS A 70 57.89 -0.37 3.98
N ILE A 71 57.42 -1.35 4.74
CA ILE A 71 56.30 -2.21 4.32
C ILE A 71 55.01 -1.41 4.48
N GLU A 72 54.35 -1.09 3.37
CA GLU A 72 53.07 -0.37 3.37
C GLU A 72 51.89 -1.32 3.55
N SER A 73 51.94 -2.50 2.93
CA SER A 73 50.90 -3.52 3.09
C SER A 73 51.38 -4.91 2.70
N VAL A 74 50.88 -5.94 3.38
CA VAL A 74 50.98 -7.34 2.98
C VAL A 74 49.58 -7.90 3.01
N VAL A 75 48.98 -8.14 1.85
CA VAL A 75 47.58 -8.49 1.71
C VAL A 75 47.44 -9.86 1.03
N PRO A 76 46.97 -10.86 1.77
CA PRO A 76 46.57 -12.14 1.21
C PRO A 76 45.42 -12.02 0.20
N ASP A 77 45.50 -12.78 -0.89
CA ASP A 77 44.49 -12.79 -1.96
C ASP A 77 43.12 -13.29 -1.47
N ASP A 78 43.09 -14.23 -0.52
CA ASP A 78 41.86 -14.74 0.08
C ASP A 78 41.07 -13.63 0.80
N LEU A 79 41.76 -12.69 1.45
CA LEU A 79 41.14 -11.53 2.09
C LEU A 79 40.61 -10.53 1.07
N MET A 80 41.33 -10.28 -0.03
CA MET A 80 40.80 -9.43 -1.11
C MET A 80 39.56 -10.04 -1.76
N ALA A 81 39.60 -11.33 -2.08
CA ALA A 81 38.46 -12.03 -2.65
C ALA A 81 37.25 -12.04 -1.70
N LYS A 82 37.45 -12.17 -0.38
CA LYS A 82 36.38 -12.04 0.62
C LYS A 82 35.83 -10.61 0.67
N MET A 83 36.69 -9.59 0.62
CA MET A 83 36.29 -8.19 0.64
C MET A 83 35.42 -7.83 -0.59
N ASP A 84 35.78 -8.32 -1.78
CA ASP A 84 35.01 -8.08 -3.00
C ASP A 84 33.65 -8.79 -2.98
N ARG A 85 33.58 -10.00 -2.42
CA ARG A 85 32.29 -10.68 -2.16
C ARG A 85 31.43 -9.87 -1.22
N TYR A 86 31.96 -9.44 -0.07
CA TYR A 86 31.20 -8.63 0.88
C TYR A 86 30.72 -7.31 0.30
N LYS A 87 31.51 -6.64 -0.54
CA LYS A 87 31.06 -5.44 -1.26
C LYS A 87 29.90 -5.75 -2.19
N LYS A 88 29.98 -6.85 -2.95
CA LYS A 88 28.91 -7.28 -3.85
C LYS A 88 27.63 -7.65 -3.09
N ASP A 89 27.77 -8.38 -1.99
CA ASP A 89 26.65 -8.78 -1.15
C ASP A 89 26.00 -7.56 -0.48
N LEU A 90 26.80 -6.58 -0.04
CA LEU A 90 26.28 -5.32 0.51
C LEU A 90 25.50 -4.52 -0.54
N GLN A 91 25.97 -4.47 -1.78
CA GLN A 91 25.24 -3.83 -2.87
C GLN A 91 23.92 -4.55 -3.18
N ASN A 92 23.92 -5.89 -3.17
CA ASN A 92 22.71 -6.67 -3.38
C ASN A 92 21.69 -6.45 -2.24
N MET A 93 22.16 -6.44 -0.99
CA MET A 93 21.34 -6.15 0.19
C MET A 93 20.72 -4.75 0.13
N LYS A 94 21.47 -3.73 -0.31
CA LYS A 94 20.93 -2.37 -0.52
C LYS A 94 19.81 -2.36 -1.55
N LYS A 95 20.00 -3.01 -2.70
CA LYS A 95 18.96 -3.11 -3.74
C LYS A 95 17.71 -3.84 -3.24
N GLN A 96 17.88 -4.92 -2.49
CA GLN A 96 16.76 -5.65 -1.89
C GLN A 96 16.01 -4.80 -0.86
N LYS A 97 16.74 -4.06 -0.01
CA LYS A 97 16.15 -3.13 0.96
C LYS A 97 15.29 -2.08 0.26
N GLU A 98 15.82 -1.40 -0.76
CA GLU A 98 15.08 -0.38 -1.52
C GLU A 98 13.82 -0.96 -2.19
N ALA A 99 13.90 -2.19 -2.71
CA ALA A 99 12.76 -2.87 -3.31
C ALA A 99 11.67 -3.23 -2.27
N VAL A 100 12.06 -3.62 -1.07
CA VAL A 100 11.13 -3.90 0.04
C VAL A 100 10.49 -2.61 0.55
N GLU A 101 11.28 -1.56 0.77
CA GLU A 101 10.77 -0.25 1.20
C GLU A 101 9.76 0.31 0.18
N SER A 102 10.07 0.21 -1.11
CA SER A 102 9.16 0.64 -2.18
C SER A 102 7.83 -0.15 -2.18
N LYS A 103 7.87 -1.46 -1.89
CA LYS A 103 6.65 -2.28 -1.76
C LYS A 103 5.84 -1.89 -0.53
N GLN A 104 6.52 -1.61 0.58
CA GLN A 104 5.89 -1.22 1.82
C GLN A 104 5.16 0.12 1.69
N ILE A 105 5.79 1.12 1.04
CA ILE A 105 5.15 2.42 0.76
C ILE A 105 3.88 2.23 -0.07
N LYS A 106 3.93 1.45 -1.16
CA LYS A 106 2.75 1.16 -1.99
C LYS A 106 1.64 0.48 -1.21
N GLN A 107 1.99 -0.43 -0.31
CA GLN A 107 1.02 -1.14 0.53
C GLN A 107 0.36 -0.19 1.54
N GLU A 108 1.12 0.71 2.16
CA GLU A 108 0.61 1.73 3.08
C GLU A 108 -0.31 2.73 2.38
N GLU A 109 0.06 3.18 1.18
CA GLU A 109 -0.78 4.04 0.34
C GLU A 109 -2.08 3.33 -0.05
N GLY A 110 -2.00 2.07 -0.47
CA GLY A 110 -3.16 1.23 -0.77
C GLY A 110 -4.10 1.08 0.44
N TYR A 111 -3.54 0.88 1.64
CA TYR A 111 -4.32 0.79 2.87
C TYR A 111 -5.03 2.11 3.21
N LYS A 112 -4.35 3.25 3.05
CA LYS A 112 -4.95 4.59 3.24
C LYS A 112 -6.12 4.83 2.29
N LEU A 113 -5.98 4.46 1.01
CA LEU A 113 -7.05 4.57 0.02
C LEU A 113 -8.24 3.70 0.39
N LEU A 114 -8.01 2.44 0.74
CA LEU A 114 -9.06 1.51 1.18
C LEU A 114 -9.80 2.06 2.41
N GLN A 115 -9.08 2.63 3.37
CA GLN A 115 -9.68 3.23 4.56
C GLN A 115 -10.54 4.46 4.22
N GLN A 116 -10.11 5.31 3.29
CA GLN A 116 -10.91 6.44 2.81
C GLN A 116 -12.18 5.97 2.11
N GLU A 117 -12.06 4.94 1.26
CA GLU A 117 -13.19 4.37 0.55
C GLU A 117 -14.20 3.72 1.50
N GLN A 118 -13.72 3.00 2.52
CA GLN A 118 -14.57 2.44 3.57
C GLN A 118 -15.32 3.54 4.35
N ARG A 119 -14.66 4.67 4.64
CA ARG A 119 -15.31 5.82 5.29
C ARG A 119 -16.37 6.46 4.39
N LYS A 120 -16.12 6.55 3.08
CA LYS A 120 -17.10 7.06 2.11
C LYS A 120 -18.32 6.14 2.05
N TRP A 121 -18.09 4.84 1.87
CA TRP A 121 -19.15 3.83 1.88
C TRP A 121 -19.99 3.86 3.15
N LYS A 122 -19.37 4.03 4.33
CA LYS A 122 -20.10 4.12 5.60
C LYS A 122 -21.04 5.34 5.63
N ARG A 123 -20.56 6.51 5.18
CA ARG A 123 -21.36 7.74 5.07
C ARG A 123 -22.50 7.59 4.07
N ASP A 124 -22.23 7.01 2.90
CA ASP A 124 -23.23 6.82 1.85
C ASP A 124 -24.32 5.84 2.33
N LYS A 125 -23.94 4.76 3.02
CA LYS A 125 -24.88 3.82 3.63
C LYS A 125 -25.77 4.48 4.67
N GLU A 126 -25.20 5.30 5.55
CA GLU A 126 -25.96 6.02 6.59
C GLU A 126 -26.94 7.03 5.96
N ASN A 127 -26.51 7.76 4.94
CA ASN A 127 -27.36 8.69 4.20
C ASN A 127 -28.53 7.98 3.50
N LEU A 128 -28.25 6.84 2.83
CA LEU A 128 -29.29 6.02 2.21
C LEU A 128 -30.28 5.47 3.23
N ASN A 129 -29.80 5.00 4.38
CA ASN A 129 -30.68 4.54 5.47
C ASN A 129 -31.57 5.67 6.00
N SER A 130 -31.02 6.87 6.23
CA SER A 130 -31.82 8.02 6.67
C SER A 130 -32.89 8.41 5.65
N LYS A 131 -32.57 8.39 4.34
CA LYS A 131 -33.55 8.63 3.27
C LYS A 131 -34.64 7.56 3.25
N LEU A 132 -34.27 6.29 3.45
CA LEU A 132 -35.21 5.18 3.49
C LEU A 132 -36.18 5.29 4.67
N GLU A 133 -35.68 5.66 5.85
CA GLU A 133 -36.52 5.89 7.03
C GLU A 133 -37.52 7.03 6.80
N LYS A 134 -37.08 8.16 6.24
CA LYS A 134 -37.96 9.28 5.88
C LYS A 134 -39.06 8.84 4.91
N LYS A 135 -38.69 8.17 3.82
CA LYS A 135 -39.65 7.66 2.82
C LYS A 135 -40.62 6.65 3.42
N THR A 136 -40.16 5.81 4.35
CA THR A 136 -41.00 4.84 5.05
C THR A 136 -42.03 5.56 5.93
N LYS A 137 -41.63 6.63 6.62
CA LYS A 137 -42.53 7.45 7.41
C LYS A 137 -43.57 8.16 6.54
N GLU A 138 -43.12 8.85 5.49
CA GLU A 138 -44.01 9.50 4.50
C GLU A 138 -45.05 8.53 3.93
N THR A 139 -44.63 7.30 3.61
CA THR A 139 -45.53 6.27 3.08
C THR A 139 -46.56 5.82 4.12
N LYS A 140 -46.18 5.72 5.40
CA LYS A 140 -47.11 5.38 6.48
C LYS A 140 -48.13 6.49 6.70
N ASP A 141 -47.67 7.74 6.73
CA ASP A 141 -48.53 8.91 6.94
C ASP A 141 -49.54 9.04 5.79
N ALA A 142 -49.07 8.95 4.53
CA ALA A 142 -49.95 8.97 3.35
C ALA A 142 -50.96 7.81 3.33
N LYS A 143 -50.58 6.63 3.84
CA LYS A 143 -51.50 5.48 3.95
C LYS A 143 -52.59 5.73 4.99
N GLU A 144 -52.26 6.42 6.09
CA GLU A 144 -53.25 6.74 7.13
C GLU A 144 -54.19 7.86 6.67
N GLU A 145 -53.67 8.90 6.01
CA GLU A 145 -54.50 9.93 5.35
C GLU A 145 -55.47 9.30 4.35
N LEU A 146 -55.00 8.38 3.52
CA LEU A 146 -55.85 7.68 2.56
C LEU A 146 -56.99 6.90 3.24
N LYS A 147 -56.76 6.31 4.42
CA LYS A 147 -57.83 5.64 5.18
C LYS A 147 -58.84 6.64 5.71
N ILE A 148 -58.39 7.78 6.23
CA ILE A 148 -59.27 8.84 6.74
C ILE A 148 -60.15 9.35 5.59
N THR A 149 -59.56 9.71 4.45
CA THR A 149 -60.30 10.18 3.28
C THR A 149 -61.30 9.14 2.77
N LYS A 150 -60.96 7.85 2.80
CA LYS A 150 -61.91 6.78 2.44
C LYS A 150 -63.12 6.74 3.38
N ARG A 151 -62.89 6.81 4.69
CA ARG A 151 -63.97 6.85 5.69
C ARG A 151 -64.84 8.09 5.55
N GLU A 152 -64.24 9.25 5.31
CA GLU A 152 -64.98 10.50 5.07
C GLU A 152 -65.85 10.41 3.81
N LYS A 153 -65.30 9.85 2.72
CA LYS A 153 -66.05 9.62 1.48
C LYS A 153 -67.24 8.69 1.72
N GLU A 154 -67.05 7.59 2.46
CA GLU A 154 -68.14 6.66 2.82
C GLU A 154 -69.22 7.38 3.64
N TYR A 155 -68.83 8.15 4.65
CA TYR A 155 -69.76 8.94 5.46
C TYR A 155 -70.57 9.94 4.63
N LEU A 156 -69.90 10.71 3.77
CA LEU A 156 -70.56 11.70 2.90
C LEU A 156 -71.50 11.03 1.90
N ASN A 157 -71.14 9.88 1.35
CA ASN A 157 -72.00 9.12 0.46
C ASN A 157 -73.29 8.68 1.17
N THR A 158 -73.18 8.14 2.39
CA THR A 158 -74.36 7.77 3.19
C THR A 158 -75.26 8.98 3.45
N LYS A 159 -74.67 10.11 3.86
CA LYS A 159 -75.41 11.35 4.11
C LYS A 159 -76.11 11.88 2.86
N LEU A 160 -75.45 11.77 1.71
CA LEU A 160 -75.99 12.19 0.42
C LEU A 160 -77.15 11.29 -0.01
N GLU A 161 -77.08 9.98 0.25
CA GLU A 161 -78.18 9.06 -0.03
C GLU A 161 -79.40 9.33 0.86
N THR A 162 -79.20 9.56 2.16
CA THR A 162 -80.29 9.98 3.07
C THR A 162 -80.97 11.27 2.57
N LYS A 163 -80.20 12.26 2.12
CA LYS A 163 -80.75 13.52 1.58
C LYS A 163 -81.51 13.31 0.27
N ARG A 164 -81.08 12.38 -0.58
CA ARG A 164 -81.82 12.01 -1.80
C ARG A 164 -83.16 11.35 -1.47
N GLU A 165 -83.20 10.46 -0.49
CA GLU A 165 -84.45 9.84 -0.04
C GLU A 165 -85.42 10.86 0.59
N GLU A 166 -84.91 11.76 1.43
CA GLU A 166 -85.69 12.86 2.02
C GLU A 166 -86.28 13.76 0.93
N ASN A 167 -85.49 14.16 -0.08
CA ASN A 167 -85.98 14.94 -1.21
C ASN A 167 -87.06 14.20 -2.01
N LYS A 168 -86.89 12.89 -2.26
CA LYS A 168 -87.94 12.09 -2.93
C LYS A 168 -89.24 12.10 -2.14
N ARG A 169 -89.18 11.96 -0.81
CA ARG A 169 -90.36 12.02 0.07
C ARG A 169 -91.05 13.37 0.01
N LEU A 170 -90.29 14.46 0.10
CA LEU A 170 -90.83 15.83 -0.01
C LEU A 170 -91.44 16.09 -1.39
N ASP A 171 -90.82 15.60 -2.48
CA ASP A 171 -91.38 15.71 -3.82
C ASP A 171 -92.71 14.96 -3.97
N GLU A 172 -92.83 13.77 -3.37
CA GLU A 172 -94.08 13.02 -3.33
C GLU A 172 -95.17 13.73 -2.50
N GLU A 173 -94.81 14.29 -1.34
CA GLU A 173 -95.71 15.06 -0.49
C GLU A 173 -96.18 16.34 -1.17
N ASN A 174 -95.27 17.09 -1.79
CA ASN A 174 -95.59 18.28 -2.58
C ASN A 174 -96.56 17.96 -3.72
N LYS A 175 -96.36 16.84 -4.42
CA LYS A 175 -97.30 16.38 -5.47
C LYS A 175 -98.68 16.05 -4.91
N LYS A 176 -98.78 15.47 -3.71
CA LYS A 176 -100.07 15.20 -3.04
C LYS A 176 -100.78 16.50 -2.68
N LEU A 177 -100.09 17.42 -2.01
CA LEU A 177 -100.65 18.71 -1.62
C LEU A 177 -101.10 19.53 -2.83
N GLN A 178 -100.36 19.51 -3.94
CA GLN A 178 -100.77 20.16 -5.19
C GLN A 178 -102.08 19.60 -5.74
N ARG A 179 -102.32 18.28 -5.63
CA ARG A 179 -103.60 17.67 -6.03
C ARG A 179 -104.73 18.14 -5.12
N GLU A 180 -104.51 18.09 -3.81
CA GLU A 180 -105.51 18.50 -2.81
C GLU A 180 -105.90 19.97 -2.95
N ILE A 181 -104.92 20.87 -3.15
CA ILE A 181 -105.18 22.29 -3.44
C ILE A 181 -106.04 22.44 -4.70
N LYS A 182 -105.74 21.67 -5.75
CA LYS A 182 -106.51 21.72 -7.00
C LYS A 182 -107.96 21.26 -6.77
N ASP A 183 -108.16 20.16 -6.05
CA ASP A 183 -109.48 19.62 -5.74
C ASP A 183 -110.31 20.62 -4.90
N LEU A 184 -109.70 21.25 -3.88
CA LEU A 184 -110.33 22.30 -3.07
C LEU A 184 -110.74 23.53 -3.91
N GLN A 185 -109.87 23.97 -4.83
CA GLN A 185 -110.17 25.08 -5.73
C GLN A 185 -111.33 24.78 -6.70
N GLU A 186 -111.45 23.53 -7.16
CA GLU A 186 -112.57 23.10 -8.00
C GLU A 186 -113.89 23.07 -7.22
N MET A 187 -113.88 22.60 -5.97
CA MET A 187 -115.06 22.65 -5.08
C MET A 187 -115.51 24.09 -4.80
N GLN A 188 -114.57 25.01 -4.55
CA GLN A 188 -114.89 26.41 -4.28
C GLN A 188 -115.49 27.14 -5.50
N LYS A 189 -115.15 26.74 -6.73
CA LYS A 189 -115.74 27.30 -7.96
C LYS A 189 -117.12 26.72 -8.29
N SER A 190 -117.49 25.61 -7.66
CA SER A 190 -118.73 24.86 -7.90
C SER A 190 -119.80 25.15 -6.83
N ALA A 191 -119.46 25.95 -5.81
CA ALA A 191 -120.33 26.44 -4.75
C ALA A 191 -120.72 27.91 -5.02
#